data_AF-A0A480TJI8-F1
#
_entry.id   AF-A0A480TJI8-F1
#
_cell.length_a   1.000
_cell.length_b   1.000
_cell.length_c   1.000
_cell.angle_alpha   90.00
_cell.angle_beta   90.00
_cell.angle_gamma   90.00
#
_symmetry.space_group_name_H-M   'P 1'
#
loop_
_entity.id
_entity.type
_entity.pdbx_description
1 polymer ?
#
loop_
_entity_poly.entity_id
_entity_poly.type
_entity_poly.pdbx_seq_one_letter_code
_entity_poly.pdbx_strand_id
1 'polypeptide(L)'
;RAPLHPRNLSGRAQGARGPALIGGATLSDGPAPPSGLGDAGGAANAEVLQACIAIMKHINLSFAACGFLGIYHLGAASALCKHGKKLLKDVQAFAGASAGSLVASVLLTAPEKIEECNAFTYNFAEEIRRQWFGAVTPGYDFMGRLRSGMEWILPPNAHELAHHRLHVSITSTRTRENYLVSSFPSREDLIQVLLASSFVPIYAGLRPVAYRGQKWIDGGFTDSLPILPGGRTVTISPFSGRLDISPQDKGQLGLYVGIANQHILPYGDMTDTQHNVEVMIG
;
A
#
# COMPACT_ATOMS: atom_id res chain seq x y z
N ARG A 1 -1.41 27.40 45.20
CA ARG A 1 -0.55 26.58 46.09
C ARG A 1 0.18 25.55 45.23
N ALA A 2 1.45 25.79 44.94
CA ALA A 2 2.42 24.74 44.60
C ALA A 2 3.36 24.60 45.82
N PRO A 3 4.38 23.73 45.82
CA PRO A 3 4.33 22.26 45.77
C PRO A 3 5.11 21.64 46.96
N LEU A 4 5.08 20.32 47.13
CA LEU A 4 6.01 19.62 48.03
C LEU A 4 6.64 18.41 47.33
N HIS A 5 7.93 18.54 47.07
CA HIS A 5 8.95 17.48 46.91
C HIS A 5 9.80 17.50 48.21
N PRO A 6 10.86 16.68 48.40
CA PRO A 6 11.07 15.24 48.18
C PRO A 6 11.66 14.57 49.45
N ARG A 7 11.84 13.24 49.49
CA ARG A 7 12.87 12.62 50.35
C ARG A 7 13.63 11.48 49.66
N ASN A 8 14.94 11.59 49.82
CA ASN A 8 16.06 10.73 49.42
C ASN A 8 16.10 9.37 50.11
N LEU A 9 16.90 8.46 49.55
CA LEU A 9 18.06 7.72 50.14
C LEU A 9 18.44 6.60 49.12
N SER A 10 19.48 6.69 48.29
CA SER A 10 20.93 6.52 48.50
C SER A 10 21.40 5.19 49.10
N GLY A 11 22.19 4.42 48.33
CA GLY A 11 23.11 3.34 48.75
C GLY A 11 23.42 2.37 47.59
N ARG A 12 24.51 2.53 46.81
CA ARG A 12 25.83 1.83 46.92
C ARG A 12 25.70 0.30 47.14
N ALA A 13 26.37 -0.63 46.45
CA ALA A 13 27.66 -0.62 45.77
C ALA A 13 27.86 -1.83 44.83
N GLN A 14 28.62 -1.61 43.75
CA GLN A 14 29.76 -2.38 43.23
C GLN A 14 29.85 -3.91 43.36
N GLY A 15 30.21 -4.57 42.25
CA GLY A 15 30.74 -5.94 42.24
C GLY A 15 31.03 -6.46 40.82
N ALA A 16 32.17 -6.06 40.26
CA ALA A 16 32.73 -6.63 39.03
C ALA A 16 33.36 -8.02 39.30
N ARG A 17 33.14 -9.00 38.42
CA ARG A 17 34.08 -10.12 38.16
C ARG A 17 33.97 -10.60 36.71
N GLY A 18 35.10 -10.51 36.02
CA GLY A 18 35.38 -11.17 34.74
C GLY A 18 35.81 -12.65 34.90
N PRO A 19 36.41 -13.25 33.86
CA PRO A 19 35.96 -14.53 33.32
C PRO A 19 36.73 -15.75 33.84
N ALA A 20 36.09 -16.93 33.75
CA ALA A 20 36.74 -18.22 34.02
C ALA A 20 36.91 -19.02 32.72
N LEU A 21 38.17 -19.25 32.36
CA LEU A 21 38.69 -20.20 31.38
C LEU A 21 39.19 -21.44 32.14
N ILE A 22 38.69 -22.65 31.85
CA ILE A 22 39.37 -23.96 32.01
C ILE A 22 38.65 -24.92 31.02
N GLY A 23 39.27 -25.38 29.93
CA GLY A 23 40.08 -26.62 29.81
C GLY A 23 39.40 -27.48 28.71
N GLY A 24 40.02 -27.80 27.58
CA GLY A 24 41.07 -28.81 27.45
C GLY A 24 40.45 -30.20 27.16
N ALA A 25 40.10 -30.49 25.90
CA ALA A 25 39.81 -31.85 25.44
C ALA A 25 40.20 -32.02 23.96
N THR A 26 40.85 -33.15 23.71
CA THR A 26 41.70 -33.54 22.58
C THR A 26 40.93 -33.96 21.34
N LEU A 27 41.56 -33.73 20.18
CA LEU A 27 41.21 -34.25 18.85
C LEU A 27 41.16 -35.79 18.83
N SER A 28 40.12 -36.35 18.22
CA SER A 28 40.09 -37.72 17.71
C SER A 28 39.52 -37.72 16.29
N ASP A 29 40.30 -38.29 15.38
CA ASP A 29 40.06 -38.37 13.94
C ASP A 29 38.72 -39.04 13.57
N GLY A 30 37.88 -38.31 12.84
CA GLY A 30 36.75 -38.86 12.08
C GLY A 30 37.15 -39.12 10.62
N PRO A 31 36.54 -40.11 9.93
CA PRO A 31 36.96 -40.48 8.59
C PRO A 31 36.63 -39.36 7.59
N ALA A 32 37.54 -39.14 6.64
CA ALA A 32 37.40 -38.16 5.57
C ALA A 32 36.12 -38.40 4.76
N PRO A 33 35.42 -37.32 4.31
CA PRO A 33 34.26 -37.48 3.45
C PRO A 33 34.66 -38.03 2.08
N PRO A 34 33.80 -38.82 1.43
CA PRO A 34 34.12 -39.40 0.13
C PRO A 34 34.29 -38.30 -0.91
N SER A 35 35.47 -38.27 -1.53
CA SER A 35 35.78 -37.49 -2.72
C SER A 35 35.01 -38.07 -3.91
N GLY A 36 33.96 -37.37 -4.36
CA GLY A 36 33.31 -37.67 -5.64
C GLY A 36 31.79 -37.69 -5.59
N LEU A 37 31.19 -36.52 -5.38
CA LEU A 37 29.82 -36.21 -5.82
C LEU A 37 29.88 -34.78 -6.39
N GLY A 38 29.73 -34.68 -7.70
CA GLY A 38 30.13 -33.51 -8.49
C GLY A 38 29.42 -32.21 -8.17
N ASP A 39 30.15 -31.12 -8.44
CA ASP A 39 29.79 -29.69 -8.33
C ASP A 39 28.51 -29.24 -9.06
N ALA A 40 27.78 -30.15 -9.73
CA ALA A 40 26.55 -29.81 -10.45
C ALA A 40 25.41 -29.34 -9.54
N GLY A 41 25.34 -29.84 -8.29
CA GLY A 41 24.32 -29.43 -7.32
C GLY A 41 24.61 -28.09 -6.61
N GLY A 42 25.89 -27.69 -6.49
CA GLY A 42 26.29 -26.44 -5.87
C GLY A 42 26.06 -25.22 -6.78
N ALA A 43 26.36 -25.36 -8.07
CA ALA A 43 26.14 -24.33 -9.07
C ALA A 43 24.65 -24.04 -9.30
N ALA A 44 23.81 -25.08 -9.42
CA ALA A 44 22.36 -24.92 -9.59
C ALA A 44 21.70 -24.24 -8.38
N ASN A 45 22.15 -24.56 -7.15
CA ASN A 45 21.65 -23.90 -5.94
C ASN A 45 22.13 -22.44 -5.82
N ALA A 46 23.34 -22.13 -6.28
CA ALA A 46 23.85 -20.76 -6.32
C ALA A 46 23.13 -19.91 -7.38
N GLU A 47 22.79 -20.48 -8.54
CA GLU A 47 22.00 -19.83 -9.59
C GLU A 47 20.57 -19.58 -9.14
N VAL A 48 19.92 -20.56 -8.50
CA VAL A 48 18.59 -20.36 -7.89
C VAL A 48 18.64 -19.31 -6.79
N LEU A 49 19.65 -19.34 -5.93
CA LEU A 49 19.82 -18.32 -4.88
C LEU A 49 20.06 -16.93 -5.48
N GLN A 50 20.86 -16.81 -6.53
CA GLN A 50 21.07 -15.52 -7.21
C GLN A 50 19.85 -15.05 -7.98
N ALA A 51 19.07 -15.96 -8.57
CA ALA A 51 17.78 -15.64 -9.17
C ALA A 51 16.79 -15.17 -8.08
N CYS A 52 16.73 -15.84 -6.93
CA CYS A 52 15.92 -15.39 -5.78
C CYS A 52 16.39 -14.04 -5.24
N ILE A 53 17.70 -13.81 -5.11
CA ILE A 53 18.27 -12.51 -4.70
C ILE A 53 17.96 -11.43 -5.74
N ALA A 54 18.06 -11.73 -7.04
CA ALA A 54 17.70 -10.82 -8.12
C ALA A 54 16.20 -10.49 -8.11
N ILE A 55 15.34 -11.50 -7.88
CA ILE A 55 13.90 -11.30 -7.69
C ILE A 55 13.65 -10.41 -6.46
N MET A 56 14.35 -10.64 -5.34
CA MET A 56 14.26 -9.81 -4.13
C MET A 56 14.82 -8.39 -4.31
N LYS A 57 15.61 -8.10 -5.36
CA LYS A 57 16.05 -6.73 -5.70
C LYS A 57 14.93 -5.90 -6.32
N HIS A 58 13.87 -6.51 -6.85
CA HIS A 58 12.76 -5.76 -7.41
C HIS A 58 11.89 -5.22 -6.28
N ILE A 59 11.81 -3.90 -6.18
CA ILE A 59 10.94 -3.23 -5.21
C ILE A 59 9.69 -2.77 -5.94
N ASN A 60 8.54 -2.99 -5.33
CA ASN A 60 7.28 -2.43 -5.77
C ASN A 60 6.67 -1.60 -4.65
N LEU A 61 5.80 -0.65 -4.99
CA LEU A 61 4.98 0.06 -4.02
C LEU A 61 3.51 -0.32 -4.22
N SER A 62 2.78 -0.58 -3.14
CA SER A 62 1.34 -0.83 -3.19
C SER A 62 0.59 0.07 -2.22
N PHE A 63 -0.42 0.77 -2.73
CA PHE A 63 -1.22 1.72 -1.98
C PHE A 63 -2.65 1.20 -1.80
N ALA A 64 -3.07 1.13 -0.53
CA ALA A 64 -4.38 0.68 -0.09
C ALA A 64 -5.56 1.48 -0.70
N ALA A 65 -6.69 0.83 -0.95
CA ALA A 65 -7.99 1.52 -1.07
C ALA A 65 -8.38 2.14 0.27
N CYS A 66 -8.85 3.39 0.26
CA CYS A 66 -9.16 4.13 1.50
C CYS A 66 -10.00 5.41 1.30
N GLY A 67 -10.70 5.58 0.18
CA GLY A 67 -11.51 6.78 -0.08
C GLY A 67 -10.78 8.11 0.19
N PHE A 68 -11.39 9.01 0.97
CA PHE A 68 -10.82 10.33 1.30
C PHE A 68 -9.59 10.29 2.24
N LEU A 69 -9.28 9.15 2.87
CA LEU A 69 -7.99 8.96 3.54
C LEU A 69 -6.82 8.87 2.53
N GLY A 70 -7.08 8.99 1.23
CA GLY A 70 -6.06 9.18 0.20
C GLY A 70 -5.10 10.35 0.47
N ILE A 71 -5.48 11.31 1.35
CA ILE A 71 -4.57 12.35 1.84
C ILE A 71 -3.34 11.77 2.58
N TYR A 72 -3.50 10.64 3.27
CA TYR A 72 -2.38 9.92 3.88
C TYR A 72 -1.41 9.42 2.81
N HIS A 73 -1.94 8.83 1.73
CA HIS A 73 -1.13 8.36 0.61
C HIS A 73 -0.37 9.49 -0.07
N LEU A 74 -0.99 10.67 -0.22
CA LEU A 74 -0.30 11.84 -0.76
C LEU A 74 0.82 12.32 0.17
N GLY A 75 0.61 12.29 1.49
CA GLY A 75 1.65 12.54 2.47
C GLY A 75 2.81 11.53 2.37
N ALA A 76 2.50 10.24 2.27
CA ALA A 76 3.49 9.19 2.07
C ALA A 76 4.25 9.35 0.74
N ALA A 77 3.55 9.66 -0.34
CA ALA A 77 4.15 9.93 -1.66
C ALA A 77 5.09 11.15 -1.61
N SER A 78 4.67 12.25 -0.97
CA SER A 78 5.50 13.44 -0.76
C SER A 78 6.77 13.10 0.03
N ALA A 79 6.65 12.32 1.12
CA ALA A 79 7.78 11.86 1.91
C ALA A 79 8.74 10.96 1.09
N LEU A 80 8.21 10.05 0.27
CA LEU A 80 9.00 9.21 -0.64
C LEU A 80 9.74 10.07 -1.69
N CYS A 81 9.09 11.06 -2.30
CA CYS A 81 9.72 11.99 -3.24
C CYS A 81 10.84 12.82 -2.59
N LYS A 82 10.64 13.24 -1.33
CA LYS A 82 11.59 14.09 -0.61
C LYS A 82 12.78 13.31 -0.04
N HIS A 83 12.53 12.15 0.57
CA HIS A 83 13.51 11.40 1.37
C HIS A 83 13.88 10.05 0.76
N GLY A 84 12.99 9.46 -0.05
CA GLY A 84 13.11 8.12 -0.64
C GLY A 84 13.63 8.09 -2.08
N LYS A 85 14.29 9.15 -2.58
CA LYS A 85 14.73 9.23 -4.00
C LYS A 85 15.57 8.04 -4.47
N LYS A 86 16.38 7.45 -3.60
CA LYS A 86 17.16 6.24 -3.93
C LYS A 86 16.24 5.03 -4.09
N LEU A 87 15.33 4.82 -3.14
CA LEU A 87 14.31 3.77 -3.20
C LEU A 87 13.47 3.87 -4.48
N LEU A 88 12.94 5.06 -4.79
CA LEU A 88 12.09 5.28 -5.96
C LEU A 88 12.78 4.98 -7.29
N LYS A 89 14.12 5.08 -7.38
CA LYS A 89 14.87 4.69 -8.59
C LYS A 89 14.85 3.19 -8.84
N ASP A 90 14.75 2.39 -7.77
CA ASP A 90 14.76 0.94 -7.83
C ASP A 90 13.34 0.35 -7.90
N VAL A 91 12.29 1.18 -7.76
CA VAL A 91 10.89 0.76 -7.87
C VAL A 91 10.55 0.40 -9.32
N GLN A 92 10.19 -0.86 -9.53
CA GLN A 92 9.81 -1.39 -10.83
C GLN A 92 8.33 -1.16 -11.12
N ALA A 93 7.47 -1.49 -10.16
CA ALA A 93 6.03 -1.39 -10.30
C ALA A 93 5.36 -0.69 -9.11
N PHE A 94 4.20 -0.11 -9.43
CA PHE A 94 3.30 0.57 -8.53
C PHE A 94 1.95 -0.14 -8.62
N ALA A 95 1.29 -0.35 -7.50
CA ALA A 95 0.00 -0.99 -7.43
C ALA A 95 -0.94 -0.20 -6.53
N GLY A 96 -2.24 -0.36 -6.75
CA GLY A 96 -3.23 0.14 -5.83
C GLY A 96 -4.66 -0.12 -6.25
N ALA A 97 -5.57 0.21 -5.35
CA ALA A 97 -7.01 0.16 -5.52
C ALA A 97 -7.60 1.51 -5.09
N SER A 98 -8.69 1.96 -5.72
CA SER A 98 -9.38 3.20 -5.35
C SER A 98 -8.42 4.41 -5.28
N ALA A 99 -8.55 5.25 -4.24
CA ALA A 99 -7.62 6.34 -3.94
C ALA A 99 -6.13 5.93 -3.96
N GLY A 100 -5.80 4.71 -3.55
CA GLY A 100 -4.44 4.18 -3.64
C GLY A 100 -3.94 4.06 -5.08
N SER A 101 -4.80 3.61 -6.01
CA SER A 101 -4.46 3.55 -7.44
C SER A 101 -4.26 4.94 -8.05
N LEU A 102 -5.03 5.94 -7.60
CA LEU A 102 -4.89 7.32 -8.03
C LEU A 102 -3.53 7.88 -7.61
N VAL A 103 -3.16 7.74 -6.33
CA VAL A 103 -1.87 8.24 -5.83
C VAL A 103 -0.70 7.46 -6.44
N ALA A 104 -0.82 6.14 -6.61
CA ALA A 104 0.17 5.33 -7.31
C ALA A 104 0.40 5.83 -8.74
N SER A 105 -0.67 6.19 -9.46
CA SER A 105 -0.57 6.74 -10.82
C SER A 105 0.13 8.10 -10.85
N VAL A 106 -0.16 9.00 -9.90
CA VAL A 106 0.49 10.31 -9.79
C VAL A 106 1.96 10.17 -9.41
N LEU A 107 2.29 9.36 -8.41
CA LEU A 107 3.67 9.15 -7.98
C LEU A 107 4.54 8.57 -9.10
N LEU A 108 3.99 7.68 -9.92
CA LEU A 108 4.69 7.08 -11.06
C LEU A 108 4.84 8.06 -12.24
N THR A 109 3.80 8.84 -12.56
CA THR A 109 3.72 9.55 -13.85
C THR A 109 3.91 11.07 -13.74
N ALA A 110 3.62 11.67 -12.58
CA ALA A 110 3.67 13.10 -12.33
C ALA A 110 3.96 13.41 -10.84
N PRO A 111 5.10 12.96 -10.28
CA PRO A 111 5.43 13.18 -8.88
C PRO A 111 5.53 14.66 -8.49
N GLU A 112 5.77 15.55 -9.45
CA GLU A 112 5.76 17.00 -9.26
C GLU A 112 4.35 17.57 -9.02
N LYS A 113 3.29 16.82 -9.35
CA LYS A 113 1.87 17.21 -9.21
C LYS A 113 1.24 16.77 -7.89
N ILE A 114 2.02 16.24 -6.95
CA ILE A 114 1.49 15.76 -5.65
C ILE A 114 0.82 16.90 -4.87
N GLU A 115 1.36 18.12 -4.90
CA GLU A 115 0.75 19.26 -4.17
C GLU A 115 -0.54 19.75 -4.84
N GLU A 116 -0.61 19.78 -6.17
CA GLU A 116 -1.87 20.04 -6.87
C GLU A 116 -2.90 18.94 -6.60
N CYS A 117 -2.46 17.69 -6.46
CA CYS A 117 -3.32 16.58 -6.08
C CYS A 117 -3.85 16.74 -4.65
N ASN A 118 -3.01 17.16 -3.68
CA ASN A 118 -3.44 17.53 -2.33
C ASN A 118 -4.55 18.58 -2.37
N ALA A 119 -4.33 19.69 -3.10
CA ALA A 119 -5.32 20.76 -3.22
C ALA A 119 -6.63 20.28 -3.85
N PHE A 120 -6.55 19.44 -4.90
CA PHE A 120 -7.72 18.81 -5.51
C PHE A 120 -8.49 17.95 -4.51
N THR A 121 -7.81 17.07 -3.76
CA THR A 121 -8.43 16.19 -2.76
C THR A 121 -9.14 16.99 -1.66
N TYR A 122 -8.51 18.06 -1.14
CA TYR A 122 -9.15 18.93 -0.15
C TYR A 122 -10.40 19.61 -0.70
N ASN A 123 -10.31 20.22 -1.90
CA ASN A 123 -11.44 20.90 -2.52
C ASN A 123 -12.58 19.92 -2.82
N PHE A 124 -12.26 18.72 -3.31
CA PHE A 124 -13.25 17.69 -3.59
C PHE A 124 -13.96 17.22 -2.32
N ALA A 125 -13.22 17.01 -1.22
CA ALA A 125 -13.79 16.65 0.07
C ALA A 125 -14.67 17.78 0.66
N GLU A 126 -14.27 19.04 0.52
CA GLU A 126 -15.08 20.21 0.93
C GLU A 126 -16.35 20.34 0.08
N GLU A 127 -16.24 20.18 -1.24
CA GLU A 127 -17.38 20.21 -2.18
C GLU A 127 -18.44 19.17 -1.80
N ILE A 128 -18.02 17.94 -1.49
CA ILE A 128 -18.90 16.85 -1.07
C ILE A 128 -19.53 17.13 0.29
N ARG A 129 -18.74 17.56 1.29
CA ARG A 129 -19.26 17.88 2.64
C ARG A 129 -20.28 19.01 2.65
N ARG A 130 -20.26 19.90 1.65
CA ARG A 130 -21.24 20.97 1.48
C ARG A 130 -22.56 20.50 0.85
N GLN A 131 -22.60 19.30 0.27
CA GLN A 131 -23.84 18.77 -0.31
C GLN A 131 -24.76 18.19 0.77
N TRP A 132 -26.08 18.33 0.58
CA TRP A 132 -27.09 17.90 1.55
C TRP A 132 -26.96 16.41 1.91
N PHE A 133 -26.68 15.56 0.92
CA PHE A 133 -26.48 14.12 1.09
C PHE A 133 -25.06 13.68 0.71
N GLY A 134 -24.06 14.56 0.84
CA GLY A 134 -22.69 14.22 0.43
C GLY A 134 -22.61 13.83 -1.05
N ALA A 135 -21.82 12.80 -1.35
CA ALA A 135 -21.60 12.31 -2.71
C ALA A 135 -22.86 11.73 -3.37
N VAL A 136 -23.87 11.34 -2.59
CA VAL A 136 -25.14 10.77 -3.10
C VAL A 136 -26.21 11.83 -3.39
N THR A 137 -25.85 13.11 -3.28
CA THR A 137 -26.76 14.23 -3.57
C THR A 137 -27.23 14.17 -5.03
N PRO A 138 -28.56 14.14 -5.27
CA PRO A 138 -29.09 14.11 -6.64
C PRO A 138 -28.55 15.25 -7.49
N GLY A 139 -27.96 14.91 -8.64
CA GLY A 139 -27.38 15.87 -9.58
C GLY A 139 -25.91 16.20 -9.33
N TYR A 140 -25.28 15.75 -8.23
CA TYR A 140 -23.83 15.85 -8.07
C TYR A 140 -23.13 14.74 -8.86
N ASP A 141 -22.27 15.12 -9.81
CA ASP A 141 -21.50 14.18 -10.62
C ASP A 141 -20.12 13.91 -10.01
N PHE A 142 -20.08 13.03 -9.01
CA PHE A 142 -18.85 12.62 -8.34
C PHE A 142 -17.80 12.10 -9.34
N MET A 143 -18.22 11.24 -10.26
CA MET A 143 -17.31 10.60 -11.22
C MET A 143 -16.83 11.57 -12.30
N GLY A 144 -17.69 12.49 -12.76
CA GLY A 144 -17.29 13.57 -13.67
C GLY A 144 -16.30 14.54 -13.02
N ARG A 145 -16.49 14.87 -11.73
CA ARG A 145 -15.54 15.70 -10.98
C ARG A 145 -14.20 15.00 -10.81
N LEU A 146 -14.21 13.71 -10.46
CA LEU A 146 -13.00 12.90 -10.34
C LEU A 146 -12.25 12.77 -11.67
N ARG A 147 -12.97 12.47 -12.77
CA ARG A 147 -12.41 12.46 -14.14
C ARG A 147 -11.72 13.77 -14.47
N SER A 148 -12.37 14.90 -14.20
CA SER A 148 -11.81 16.23 -14.47
C SER A 148 -10.49 16.45 -13.72
N GLY A 149 -10.38 15.95 -12.49
CA GLY A 149 -9.13 15.96 -11.73
C GLY A 149 -8.03 15.13 -12.39
N MET A 150 -8.34 13.91 -12.83
CA MET A 150 -7.36 13.05 -13.53
C MET A 150 -6.91 13.65 -14.86
N GLU A 151 -7.84 14.23 -15.63
CA GLU A 151 -7.55 14.90 -16.90
C GLU A 151 -6.69 16.16 -16.71
N TRP A 152 -6.75 16.80 -15.54
CA TRP A 152 -5.91 17.94 -15.20
C TRP A 152 -4.52 17.54 -14.68
N ILE A 153 -4.46 16.51 -13.82
CA ILE A 153 -3.24 16.13 -13.09
C ILE A 153 -2.33 15.22 -13.93
N LEU A 154 -2.90 14.23 -14.61
CA LEU A 154 -2.10 13.22 -15.33
C LEU A 154 -1.55 13.79 -16.64
N PRO A 155 -0.27 13.56 -16.99
CA PRO A 155 0.30 14.06 -18.23
C PRO A 155 -0.30 13.37 -19.46
N PRO A 156 -0.15 13.95 -20.67
CA PRO A 156 -0.64 13.36 -21.92
C PRO A 156 -0.14 11.91 -22.17
N ASN A 157 1.11 11.62 -21.80
CA ASN A 157 1.74 10.32 -21.94
C ASN A 157 1.66 9.43 -20.68
N ALA A 158 0.77 9.73 -19.72
CA ALA A 158 0.67 8.97 -18.47
C ALA A 158 0.46 7.47 -18.69
N HIS A 159 -0.33 7.09 -19.70
CA HIS A 159 -0.59 5.70 -20.07
C HIS A 159 0.66 4.94 -20.53
N GLU A 160 1.59 5.61 -21.21
CA GLU A 160 2.87 5.03 -21.65
C GLU A 160 3.78 4.78 -20.44
N LEU A 161 3.87 5.76 -19.53
CA LEU A 161 4.65 5.66 -18.29
C LEU A 161 4.08 4.60 -17.34
N ALA A 162 2.75 4.46 -17.32
CA ALA A 162 2.02 3.49 -16.51
C ALA A 162 2.02 2.08 -17.13
N HIS A 163 2.26 1.95 -18.44
CA HIS A 163 2.18 0.67 -19.13
C HIS A 163 3.14 -0.35 -18.53
N HIS A 164 2.60 -1.49 -18.05
CA HIS A 164 3.29 -2.56 -17.33
C HIS A 164 4.02 -2.15 -16.04
N ARG A 165 3.86 -0.91 -15.59
CA ARG A 165 4.44 -0.40 -14.35
C ARG A 165 3.40 -0.02 -13.31
N LEU A 166 2.18 0.31 -13.72
CA LEU A 166 1.05 0.52 -12.82
C LEU A 166 0.12 -0.71 -12.87
N HIS A 167 -0.32 -1.15 -11.70
CA HIS A 167 -1.21 -2.27 -11.51
C HIS A 167 -2.45 -1.79 -10.75
N VAL A 168 -3.58 -1.66 -11.46
CA VAL A 168 -4.83 -1.13 -10.90
C VAL A 168 -5.81 -2.25 -10.64
N SER A 169 -6.20 -2.40 -9.38
CA SER A 169 -7.21 -3.37 -8.94
C SER A 169 -8.61 -2.87 -9.30
N ILE A 170 -9.41 -3.71 -9.97
CA ILE A 170 -10.82 -3.45 -10.27
C ILE A 170 -11.66 -4.70 -10.00
N THR A 171 -12.92 -4.50 -9.59
CA THR A 171 -13.85 -5.60 -9.28
C THR A 171 -14.87 -5.77 -10.38
N SER A 172 -14.99 -6.99 -10.93
CA SER A 172 -16.02 -7.33 -11.92
C SER A 172 -17.39 -7.42 -11.25
N THR A 173 -18.39 -6.66 -11.73
CA THR A 173 -19.76 -6.80 -11.19
C THR A 173 -20.41 -8.12 -11.56
N ARG A 174 -19.95 -8.75 -12.64
CA ARG A 174 -20.54 -9.99 -13.16
C ARG A 174 -20.00 -11.21 -12.42
N THR A 175 -18.68 -11.33 -12.30
CA THR A 175 -18.04 -12.51 -11.68
C THR A 175 -17.71 -12.30 -10.21
N ARG A 176 -17.69 -11.05 -9.72
CA ARG A 176 -17.24 -10.66 -8.38
C ARG A 176 -15.76 -11.00 -8.11
N GLU A 177 -14.99 -11.19 -9.18
CA GLU A 177 -13.56 -11.45 -9.10
C GLU A 177 -12.76 -10.16 -9.26
N ASN A 178 -11.54 -10.19 -8.74
CA ASN A 178 -10.56 -9.13 -8.93
C ASN A 178 -9.87 -9.25 -10.29
N TYR A 179 -9.57 -8.10 -10.89
CA TYR A 179 -8.69 -8.00 -12.05
C TYR A 179 -7.65 -6.92 -11.79
N LEU A 180 -6.38 -7.25 -11.99
CA LEU A 180 -5.27 -6.33 -11.85
C LEU A 180 -4.81 -5.86 -13.25
N VAL A 181 -5.30 -4.69 -13.65
CA VAL A 181 -5.03 -4.13 -14.99
C VAL A 181 -3.68 -3.42 -15.00
N SER A 182 -2.82 -3.77 -15.95
CA SER A 182 -1.49 -3.16 -16.11
C SER A 182 -1.14 -2.76 -17.55
N SER A 183 -2.09 -2.84 -18.48
CA SER A 183 -1.88 -2.48 -19.88
C SER A 183 -2.88 -1.41 -20.28
N PHE A 184 -2.36 -0.25 -20.67
CA PHE A 184 -3.11 0.97 -21.00
C PHE A 184 -2.77 1.40 -22.43
N PRO A 185 -3.61 1.10 -23.44
CA PRO A 185 -3.36 1.48 -24.83
C PRO A 185 -3.49 2.99 -25.10
N SER A 186 -4.14 3.76 -24.20
CA SER A 186 -4.30 5.20 -24.34
C SER A 186 -4.47 5.87 -22.96
N ARG A 187 -4.30 7.20 -22.91
CA ARG A 187 -4.56 7.99 -21.69
C ARG A 187 -6.01 7.85 -21.22
N GLU A 188 -6.94 7.79 -22.16
CA GLU A 188 -8.36 7.57 -21.88
C GLU A 188 -8.60 6.19 -21.28
N ASP A 189 -7.92 5.15 -21.78
CA ASP A 189 -8.01 3.79 -21.21
C ASP A 189 -7.51 3.76 -19.75
N LEU A 190 -6.37 4.41 -19.47
CA LEU A 190 -5.87 4.59 -18.10
C LEU A 190 -6.89 5.28 -17.20
N ILE A 191 -7.43 6.43 -17.63
CA ILE A 191 -8.43 7.18 -16.85
C ILE A 191 -9.68 6.32 -16.61
N GLN A 192 -10.16 5.60 -17.61
CA GLN A 192 -11.33 4.72 -17.49
C GLN A 192 -11.09 3.60 -16.46
N VAL A 193 -9.89 3.02 -16.41
CA VAL A 193 -9.52 1.99 -15.43
C VAL A 193 -9.43 2.59 -14.01
N LEU A 194 -8.85 3.78 -13.85
CA LEU A 194 -8.77 4.47 -12.56
C LEU A 194 -10.16 4.87 -12.04
N LEU A 195 -11.07 5.31 -12.93
CA LEU A 195 -12.47 5.57 -12.60
C LEU A 195 -13.18 4.28 -12.18
N ALA A 196 -12.98 3.17 -12.90
CA ALA A 196 -13.52 1.87 -12.50
C ALA A 196 -13.02 1.45 -11.11
N SER A 197 -11.73 1.64 -10.85
CA SER A 197 -11.10 1.33 -9.55
C SER A 197 -11.58 2.21 -8.40
N SER A 198 -12.19 3.37 -8.70
CA SER A 198 -12.67 4.34 -7.71
C SER A 198 -14.21 4.43 -7.64
N PHE A 199 -14.93 3.56 -8.37
CA PHE A 199 -16.39 3.60 -8.40
C PHE A 199 -16.97 2.76 -7.26
N VAL A 200 -17.30 3.40 -6.15
CA VAL A 200 -18.03 2.78 -5.04
C VAL A 200 -19.54 2.85 -5.33
N PRO A 201 -20.25 1.72 -5.50
CA PRO A 201 -21.69 1.74 -5.77
C PRO A 201 -22.47 2.51 -4.71
N ILE A 202 -23.56 3.17 -5.12
CA ILE A 202 -24.40 4.05 -4.29
C ILE A 202 -23.70 5.37 -3.96
N TYR A 203 -22.45 5.34 -3.49
CA TYR A 203 -21.66 6.52 -3.14
C TYR A 203 -21.25 7.36 -4.37
N ALA A 204 -20.61 6.72 -5.34
CA ALA A 204 -20.10 7.35 -6.57
C ALA A 204 -21.14 7.36 -7.71
N GLY A 205 -22.35 6.87 -7.44
CA GLY A 205 -23.46 6.81 -8.39
C GLY A 205 -24.07 5.41 -8.54
N LEU A 206 -25.05 5.31 -9.45
CA LEU A 206 -25.86 4.09 -9.65
C LEU A 206 -25.42 3.24 -10.84
N ARG A 207 -24.58 3.78 -11.73
CA ARG A 207 -24.18 3.12 -12.97
C ARG A 207 -22.69 2.76 -12.91
N PRO A 208 -22.35 1.46 -12.77
CA PRO A 208 -20.97 1.00 -12.82
C PRO A 208 -20.23 1.43 -14.09
N VAL A 209 -18.92 1.54 -13.99
CA VAL A 209 -18.07 1.96 -15.11
C VAL A 209 -18.03 0.86 -16.17
N ALA A 210 -18.36 1.21 -17.41
CA ALA A 210 -18.24 0.31 -18.54
C ALA A 210 -16.79 0.32 -19.05
N TYR A 211 -16.14 -0.84 -19.06
CA TYR A 211 -14.78 -1.00 -19.55
C TYR A 211 -14.63 -2.38 -20.22
N ARG A 212 -14.11 -2.39 -21.46
CA ARG A 212 -13.96 -3.59 -22.31
C ARG A 212 -15.22 -4.48 -22.37
N GLY A 213 -16.38 -3.86 -22.57
CA GLY A 213 -17.67 -4.55 -22.69
C GLY A 213 -18.22 -5.13 -21.38
N GLN A 214 -17.62 -4.81 -20.24
CA GLN A 214 -18.03 -5.29 -18.92
C GLN A 214 -18.24 -4.12 -17.97
N LYS A 215 -18.89 -4.39 -16.83
CA LYS A 215 -19.17 -3.41 -15.78
C LYS A 215 -18.27 -3.66 -14.58
N TRP A 216 -17.70 -2.58 -14.07
CA TRP A 216 -16.65 -2.60 -13.06
C TRP A 216 -16.96 -1.63 -11.93
N ILE A 217 -16.54 -2.00 -10.73
CA ILE A 217 -16.63 -1.21 -9.51
C ILE A 217 -15.27 -1.23 -8.81
N ASP A 218 -15.18 -0.47 -7.72
CA ASP A 218 -13.96 -0.24 -6.96
C ASP A 218 -13.18 -1.54 -6.67
N GLY A 219 -11.87 -1.50 -6.89
CA GLY A 219 -10.98 -2.64 -6.67
C GLY A 219 -10.92 -3.09 -5.21
N GLY A 220 -11.16 -2.16 -4.28
CA GLY A 220 -11.18 -2.37 -2.84
C GLY A 220 -12.19 -3.39 -2.36
N PHE A 221 -13.22 -3.70 -3.17
CA PHE A 221 -14.18 -4.76 -2.85
C PHE A 221 -13.60 -6.18 -2.96
N THR A 222 -12.52 -6.38 -3.72
CA THR A 222 -11.94 -7.71 -3.96
C THR A 222 -10.45 -7.79 -3.66
N ASP A 223 -9.69 -6.75 -3.97
CA ASP A 223 -8.27 -6.63 -3.62
C ASP A 223 -7.92 -5.17 -3.33
N SER A 224 -8.00 -4.80 -2.06
CA SER A 224 -7.83 -3.44 -1.55
C SER A 224 -6.36 -3.07 -1.33
N LEU A 225 -5.43 -4.02 -1.31
CA LEU A 225 -3.99 -3.75 -1.21
C LEU A 225 -3.23 -4.80 -2.04
N PRO A 226 -3.15 -4.61 -3.37
CA PRO A 226 -2.60 -5.63 -4.25
C PRO A 226 -1.13 -5.91 -3.98
N ILE A 227 -0.78 -7.19 -3.80
CA ILE A 227 0.61 -7.64 -3.68
C ILE A 227 1.05 -8.24 -5.01
N LEU A 228 2.15 -7.73 -5.57
CA LEU A 228 2.64 -8.19 -6.86
C LEU A 228 3.45 -9.48 -6.69
N PRO A 229 3.31 -10.47 -7.59
CA PRO A 229 3.91 -11.79 -7.43
C PRO A 229 5.44 -11.82 -7.58
N GLY A 230 6.05 -10.75 -8.11
CA GLY A 230 7.49 -10.63 -8.30
C GLY A 230 8.07 -9.51 -7.44
N GLY A 231 9.12 -9.82 -6.69
CA GLY A 231 9.84 -8.85 -5.86
C GLY A 231 9.21 -8.52 -4.51
N ARG A 232 9.79 -7.54 -3.83
CA ARG A 232 9.31 -7.04 -2.54
C ARG A 232 8.35 -5.88 -2.74
N THR A 233 7.07 -6.12 -2.50
CA THR A 233 6.05 -5.06 -2.51
C THR A 233 5.97 -4.35 -1.16
N VAL A 234 6.50 -3.14 -1.06
CA VAL A 234 6.33 -2.24 0.09
C VAL A 234 4.89 -1.75 0.13
N THR A 235 4.24 -1.93 1.28
CA THR A 235 2.82 -1.66 1.47
C THR A 235 2.58 -0.34 2.20
N ILE A 236 1.67 0.48 1.67
CA ILE A 236 1.30 1.78 2.22
C ILE A 236 -0.20 1.76 2.50
N SER A 237 -0.58 2.08 3.73
CA SER A 237 -1.98 2.13 4.16
C SER A 237 -2.21 3.17 5.25
N PRO A 238 -3.32 3.92 5.21
CA PRO A 238 -3.73 4.79 6.31
C PRO A 238 -4.27 4.00 7.50
N PHE A 239 -4.50 2.70 7.37
CA PHE A 239 -5.02 1.84 8.42
C PHE A 239 -3.87 1.19 9.20
N SER A 240 -3.95 1.21 10.53
CA SER A 240 -2.99 0.55 11.40
C SER A 240 -2.98 -0.96 11.13
N GLY A 241 -1.81 -1.52 10.86
CA GLY A 241 -1.70 -2.90 10.37
C GLY A 241 -0.27 -3.44 10.43
N ARG A 242 -0.09 -4.70 10.00
CA ARG A 242 1.24 -5.27 9.72
C ARG A 242 1.72 -4.84 8.33
N LEU A 243 1.83 -3.53 8.13
CA LEU A 243 2.11 -2.89 6.85
C LEU A 243 3.37 -2.03 6.98
N ASP A 244 4.09 -1.84 5.88
CA ASP A 244 5.41 -1.19 5.91
C ASP A 244 5.34 0.29 6.26
N ILE A 245 4.34 0.98 5.72
CA ILE A 245 4.06 2.40 5.97
C ILE A 245 2.60 2.53 6.40
N SER A 246 2.36 2.51 7.71
CA SER A 246 1.03 2.68 8.33
C SER A 246 1.14 3.39 9.68
N PRO A 247 0.04 3.98 10.20
CA PRO A 247 0.01 4.49 11.56
C PRO A 247 0.33 3.39 12.58
N GLN A 248 1.07 3.77 13.63
CA GLN A 248 1.36 2.87 14.75
C GLN A 248 0.24 3.00 15.78
N ASP A 249 -0.51 1.92 16.00
CA ASP A 249 -1.42 1.80 17.14
C ASP A 249 -0.82 0.88 18.21
N LYS A 250 -0.99 1.25 19.49
CA LYS A 250 -0.52 0.49 20.67
C LYS A 250 -1.68 -0.29 21.32
N GLY A 251 -2.66 -0.74 20.53
CA GLY A 251 -3.81 -1.49 21.00
C GLY A 251 -3.42 -2.82 21.69
N GLN A 252 -4.08 -3.13 22.81
CA GLN A 252 -3.69 -4.22 23.74
C GLN A 252 -3.99 -5.65 23.26
N LEU A 253 -4.77 -5.83 22.18
CA LEU A 253 -5.05 -7.15 21.61
C LEU A 253 -4.80 -7.10 20.11
N GLY A 254 -3.77 -7.80 19.63
CA GLY A 254 -3.38 -7.88 18.22
C GLY A 254 -4.36 -8.68 17.35
N LEU A 255 -5.65 -8.36 17.39
CA LEU A 255 -6.70 -8.93 16.55
C LEU A 255 -6.83 -8.10 15.28
N TYR A 256 -6.57 -8.70 14.12
CA TYR A 256 -6.66 -8.02 12.81
C TYR A 256 -7.86 -8.56 12.04
N VAL A 257 -8.64 -7.66 11.42
CA VAL A 257 -9.71 -8.02 10.50
C VAL A 257 -9.17 -7.95 9.08
N GLY A 258 -9.33 -9.06 8.33
CA GLY A 258 -8.98 -9.13 6.92
C GLY A 258 -10.17 -8.72 6.05
N ILE A 259 -10.04 -7.62 5.29
CA ILE A 259 -11.02 -7.24 4.27
C ILE A 259 -10.26 -7.09 2.94
N ALA A 260 -10.61 -7.92 1.95
CA ALA A 260 -10.06 -7.83 0.59
C ALA A 260 -8.53 -7.62 0.55
N ASN A 261 -7.75 -8.53 1.15
CA ASN A 261 -6.27 -8.47 1.28
C ASN A 261 -5.67 -7.34 2.15
N GLN A 262 -6.48 -6.54 2.86
CA GLN A 262 -5.98 -5.66 3.93
C GLN A 262 -6.23 -6.25 5.31
N HIS A 263 -5.20 -6.29 6.15
CA HIS A 263 -5.30 -6.67 7.56
C HIS A 263 -5.22 -5.42 8.44
N ILE A 264 -6.36 -5.00 8.96
CA ILE A 264 -6.54 -3.76 9.71
C ILE A 264 -6.80 -4.09 11.19
N LEU A 265 -6.24 -3.31 12.10
CA LEU A 265 -6.68 -3.32 13.50
C LEU A 265 -8.05 -2.62 13.58
N PRO A 266 -9.11 -3.29 14.07
CA PRO A 266 -10.38 -2.62 14.32
C PRO A 266 -10.15 -1.58 15.40
N TYR A 267 -10.43 -0.31 15.10
CA TYR A 267 -10.46 0.74 16.10
C TYR A 267 -11.62 0.44 17.06
N GLY A 268 -11.34 0.31 18.37
CA GLY A 268 -12.31 0.33 19.49
C GLY A 268 -13.66 -0.40 19.34
N ASP A 269 -13.85 -1.46 20.14
CA ASP A 269 -15.08 -2.23 20.37
C ASP A 269 -15.64 -3.01 19.15
N MET A 270 -16.02 -4.26 19.36
CA MET A 270 -16.39 -5.23 18.30
C MET A 270 -17.70 -4.91 17.56
N THR A 271 -18.28 -3.73 17.78
CA THR A 271 -19.50 -3.25 17.14
C THR A 271 -19.22 -2.36 15.91
N ASP A 272 -17.98 -1.94 15.66
CA ASP A 272 -17.66 -0.90 14.67
C ASP A 272 -17.04 -1.40 13.35
N THR A 273 -17.40 -2.61 12.94
CA THR A 273 -17.06 -3.14 11.59
C THR A 273 -17.70 -2.31 10.48
N GLN A 274 -18.85 -1.68 10.74
CA GLN A 274 -19.50 -0.76 9.79
C GLN A 274 -18.69 0.51 9.55
N HIS A 275 -18.06 1.09 10.58
CA HIS A 275 -17.27 2.32 10.43
C HIS A 275 -15.97 2.08 9.65
N ASN A 276 -15.32 0.92 9.84
CA ASN A 276 -14.15 0.55 9.04
C ASN A 276 -14.50 0.32 7.56
N VAL A 277 -15.70 -0.22 7.28
CA VAL A 277 -16.21 -0.31 5.92
C VAL A 277 -16.52 1.09 5.40
N GLU A 278 -17.29 1.92 6.10
CA GLU A 278 -17.59 3.31 5.72
C GLU A 278 -16.34 4.13 5.39
N VAL A 279 -15.28 4.05 6.20
CA VAL A 279 -13.99 4.71 5.94
C VAL A 279 -13.25 4.12 4.72
N MET A 280 -13.44 2.83 4.41
CA MET A 280 -12.93 2.23 3.17
C MET A 280 -13.73 2.65 1.92
N ILE A 281 -15.05 2.87 2.05
CA ILE A 281 -15.94 3.25 0.93
C ILE A 281 -16.10 4.76 0.72
N GLY A 282 -15.73 5.63 1.67
CA GLY A 282 -15.76 7.09 1.48
C GLY A 282 -15.95 7.90 2.74
#